data_AF-A0A0T6ZMH6-F1
#
_entry.id   AF-A0A0T6ZMH6-F1
#
_cell.length_a   1.000
_cell.length_b   1.000
_cell.length_c   1.000
_cell.angle_alpha   90.00
_cell.angle_beta   90.00
_cell.angle_gamma   90.00
#
_symmetry.space_group_name_H-M   'P 1'
#
loop_
_entity.id
_entity.type
_entity.pdbx_description
1 polymer ?
#
loop_
_entity_poly.entity_id
_entity_poly.type
_entity_poly.pdbx_seq_one_letter_code
_entity_poly.pdbx_strand_id
1 'polypeptide(L)'
;MVQLYSSRNVLSQTEALDRIAAAGYDGVEGCWLNFEDPAAFRKELDLRGLAMPQAHVPLEMLENEFGRVIDLTKHLGIYTVIAPWLPEGERPSSTDGWRNLGERLDLIEGKLRALGLRFAWHNHDFELISLPDGRTPIDILLEAAPGMDWEVDVGWILRAGQDPVRWLTSYAGRIVAVHLKDIRPDTLEEGWADLGFGESDWSDVFRTLRALPRLAAHVAEHDAPLDFSRFVSRWKIAHDRLSVLRRDRSFEGFTHVTLKVRDLDTQLSFYERVMGFREMFRLPNEDCSVFLVYLRINDRQYLELFPGAIGEQAPNPDARGYQHICLEVADVDATVETLRARGARMCLWRNDLSGIYEVNGTAITMGRDGNRQSWIKDPEGNRIELMELNLAGMQYGAMAARLSTSIR
;
A
#
# COMPACT_ATOMS: atom_id res chain seq x y z
N MET A 1 -1.57 -1.60 -9.27
CA MET A 1 -2.86 -1.33 -9.92
C MET A 1 -4.01 -1.68 -8.97
N VAL A 2 -5.26 -1.34 -9.28
CA VAL A 2 -6.46 -1.74 -8.51
C VAL A 2 -7.48 -2.43 -9.42
N GLN A 3 -7.99 -3.60 -9.02
CA GLN A 3 -9.07 -4.30 -9.73
C GLN A 3 -10.42 -3.63 -9.43
N LEU A 4 -11.06 -3.10 -10.47
CA LEU A 4 -12.29 -2.30 -10.39
C LEU A 4 -13.52 -3.09 -9.93
N TYR A 5 -13.49 -4.42 -10.00
CA TYR A 5 -14.49 -5.26 -9.36
C TYR A 5 -14.62 -4.93 -7.85
N SER A 6 -13.54 -4.49 -7.20
CA SER A 6 -13.52 -4.14 -5.78
C SER A 6 -14.39 -2.93 -5.43
N SER A 7 -14.75 -2.05 -6.38
CA SER A 7 -15.60 -0.88 -6.10
C SER A 7 -17.09 -1.09 -6.35
N ARG A 8 -17.46 -2.22 -6.98
CA ARG A 8 -18.77 -2.43 -7.63
C ARG A 8 -20.01 -2.21 -6.74
N ASN A 9 -19.87 -2.42 -5.43
CA ASN A 9 -20.98 -2.38 -4.48
C ASN A 9 -21.00 -1.10 -3.64
N VAL A 10 -19.98 -0.24 -3.74
CA VAL A 10 -19.73 0.81 -2.75
C VAL A 10 -19.55 2.20 -3.34
N LEU A 11 -19.07 2.32 -4.58
CA LEU A 11 -18.82 3.62 -5.22
C LEU A 11 -19.22 3.58 -6.68
N SER A 12 -19.51 4.75 -7.24
CA SER A 12 -19.53 4.92 -8.70
C SER A 12 -18.11 4.74 -9.28
N GLN A 13 -18.02 4.46 -10.59
CA GLN A 13 -16.72 4.29 -11.25
C GLN A 13 -15.87 5.56 -11.15
N THR A 14 -16.46 6.74 -11.37
CA THR A 14 -15.76 8.03 -11.28
C THR A 14 -15.17 8.26 -9.88
N GLU A 15 -15.96 8.03 -8.83
CA GLU A 15 -15.49 8.16 -7.44
C GLU A 15 -14.38 7.17 -7.12
N ALA A 16 -14.49 5.92 -7.59
CA ALA A 16 -13.46 4.91 -7.41
C ALA A 16 -12.13 5.36 -8.07
N LEU A 17 -12.18 5.84 -9.31
CA LEU A 17 -11.00 6.33 -10.03
C LEU A 17 -10.36 7.55 -9.34
N ASP A 18 -11.17 8.47 -8.80
CA ASP A 18 -10.66 9.61 -8.01
C ASP A 18 -9.87 9.14 -6.78
N ARG A 19 -10.39 8.15 -6.05
CA ARG A 19 -9.71 7.59 -4.86
C ARG A 19 -8.43 6.83 -5.24
N ILE A 20 -8.46 6.07 -6.33
CA ILE A 20 -7.30 5.32 -6.84
C ILE A 20 -6.17 6.28 -7.23
N ALA A 21 -6.49 7.34 -8.00
CA ALA A 21 -5.51 8.34 -8.42
C ALA A 21 -4.94 9.10 -7.22
N ALA A 22 -5.80 9.53 -6.28
CA ALA A 22 -5.37 10.22 -5.06
C ALA A 22 -4.46 9.36 -4.17
N ALA A 23 -4.65 8.03 -4.15
CA ALA A 23 -3.80 7.10 -3.43
C ALA A 23 -2.46 6.78 -4.16
N GLY A 24 -2.26 7.29 -5.37
CA GLY A 24 -0.99 7.18 -6.11
C GLY A 24 -0.76 5.81 -6.75
N TYR A 25 -1.81 5.15 -7.22
CA TYR A 25 -1.69 3.94 -8.04
C TYR A 25 -1.38 4.27 -9.51
N ASP A 26 -0.62 3.41 -10.18
CA ASP A 26 -0.25 3.58 -11.59
C ASP A 26 -1.41 3.35 -12.58
N GLY A 27 -2.48 2.68 -12.12
CA GLY A 27 -3.55 2.25 -13.00
C GLY A 27 -4.52 1.27 -12.36
N VAL A 28 -5.41 0.75 -13.20
CA VAL A 28 -6.53 -0.12 -12.84
C VAL A 28 -6.54 -1.37 -13.69
N GLU A 29 -7.11 -2.43 -13.14
CA GLU A 29 -7.49 -3.61 -13.92
C GLU A 29 -8.99 -3.58 -14.16
N GLY A 30 -9.37 -3.70 -15.42
CA GLY A 30 -10.76 -3.61 -15.84
C GLY A 30 -11.54 -4.90 -15.59
N CYS A 31 -12.85 -4.78 -15.56
CA CYS A 31 -13.79 -5.90 -15.62
C CYS A 31 -15.02 -5.50 -16.45
N TRP A 32 -16.01 -6.38 -16.53
CA TRP A 32 -17.24 -6.16 -17.31
C TRP A 32 -17.95 -4.82 -17.05
N LEU A 33 -17.78 -4.24 -15.85
CA LEU A 33 -18.31 -2.92 -15.48
C LEU A 33 -17.84 -1.80 -16.42
N ASN A 34 -16.68 -1.98 -17.06
CA ASN A 34 -15.98 -0.91 -17.78
C ASN A 34 -16.14 -1.01 -19.31
N PHE A 35 -16.90 -1.99 -19.81
CA PHE A 35 -16.90 -2.37 -21.23
C PHE A 35 -18.07 -1.80 -22.04
N GLU A 36 -19.01 -1.08 -21.41
CA GLU A 36 -20.19 -0.53 -22.08
C GLU A 36 -19.83 0.61 -23.06
N ASP A 37 -19.06 1.61 -22.60
CA ASP A 37 -18.51 2.68 -23.44
C ASP A 37 -16.98 2.79 -23.22
N PRO A 38 -16.18 1.98 -23.93
CA PRO A 38 -14.74 1.92 -23.72
C PRO A 38 -14.03 3.23 -24.09
N ALA A 39 -14.58 4.00 -25.03
CA ALA A 39 -13.99 5.27 -25.45
C ALA A 39 -14.22 6.36 -24.40
N ALA A 40 -15.41 6.43 -23.80
CA ALA A 40 -15.67 7.32 -22.67
C ALA A 40 -14.85 6.90 -21.45
N PHE A 41 -14.81 5.61 -21.14
CA PHE A 41 -14.05 5.12 -20.00
C PHE A 41 -12.55 5.40 -20.13
N ARG A 42 -11.97 5.26 -21.33
CA ARG A 42 -10.58 5.64 -21.57
C ARG A 42 -10.29 7.11 -21.23
N LYS A 43 -11.21 8.02 -21.56
CA LYS A 43 -11.06 9.45 -21.22
C LYS A 43 -11.04 9.68 -19.71
N GLU A 44 -11.88 8.96 -18.95
CA GLU A 44 -11.90 9.07 -17.49
C GLU A 44 -10.59 8.60 -16.84
N LEU A 45 -9.95 7.58 -17.42
CA LEU A 45 -8.61 7.14 -17.02
C LEU A 45 -7.54 8.18 -17.34
N ASP A 46 -7.57 8.74 -18.55
CA ASP A 46 -6.60 9.75 -19.01
C ASP A 46 -6.65 11.02 -18.16
N LEU A 47 -7.84 11.49 -17.79
CA LEU A 47 -8.03 12.65 -16.91
C LEU A 47 -7.33 12.50 -15.57
N ARG A 48 -7.09 11.26 -15.12
CA ARG A 48 -6.50 10.91 -13.84
C ARG A 48 -5.10 10.33 -13.95
N GLY A 49 -4.57 10.22 -15.17
CA GLY A 49 -3.26 9.62 -15.42
C GLY A 49 -3.19 8.13 -15.10
N LEU A 50 -4.31 7.41 -15.14
CA LEU A 50 -4.38 5.98 -14.84
C LEU A 50 -4.26 5.14 -16.11
N ALA A 51 -3.46 4.07 -16.09
CA ALA A 51 -3.41 3.08 -17.17
C ALA A 51 -4.37 1.91 -16.93
N MET A 52 -4.78 1.20 -18.00
CA MET A 52 -5.51 -0.08 -17.90
C MET A 52 -4.91 -1.16 -18.82
N PRO A 53 -3.67 -1.62 -18.52
CA PRO A 53 -2.96 -2.58 -19.37
C PRO A 53 -3.55 -3.99 -19.37
N GLN A 54 -4.43 -4.30 -18.41
CA GLN A 54 -5.03 -5.62 -18.24
C GLN A 54 -6.49 -5.54 -17.81
N ALA A 55 -7.26 -6.57 -18.15
CA ALA A 55 -8.67 -6.66 -17.77
C ALA A 55 -9.17 -8.11 -17.69
N HIS A 56 -10.07 -8.34 -16.75
CA HIS A 56 -10.88 -9.54 -16.63
C HIS A 56 -11.99 -9.53 -17.69
N VAL A 57 -11.92 -10.48 -18.62
CA VAL A 57 -12.89 -10.68 -19.71
C VAL A 57 -13.59 -12.03 -19.50
N PRO A 58 -14.93 -12.07 -19.40
CA PRO A 58 -15.66 -13.32 -19.23
C PRO A 58 -15.31 -14.35 -20.32
N LEU A 59 -15.20 -15.63 -19.93
CA LEU A 59 -14.86 -16.71 -20.87
C LEU A 59 -15.86 -16.79 -22.04
N GLU A 60 -17.15 -16.64 -21.75
CA GLU A 60 -18.20 -16.61 -22.78
C GLU A 60 -17.93 -15.53 -23.85
N MET A 61 -17.47 -14.36 -23.44
CA MET A 61 -17.14 -13.25 -24.35
C MET A 61 -15.92 -13.58 -25.21
N LEU A 62 -14.92 -14.25 -24.63
CA LEU A 62 -13.72 -14.71 -25.37
C LEU A 62 -14.07 -15.77 -26.43
N GLU A 63 -15.06 -16.61 -26.16
CA GLU A 63 -15.48 -17.68 -27.05
C GLU A 63 -16.46 -17.21 -28.13
N ASN A 64 -17.41 -16.36 -27.76
CA ASN A 64 -18.57 -16.03 -28.60
C ASN A 64 -18.52 -14.60 -29.17
N GLU A 65 -17.75 -13.69 -28.58
CA GLU A 65 -17.68 -12.27 -28.94
C GLU A 65 -16.23 -11.80 -29.17
N PHE A 66 -15.36 -12.67 -29.68
CA PHE A 66 -13.92 -12.40 -29.81
C PHE A 66 -13.60 -11.06 -30.51
N GLY A 67 -14.33 -10.69 -31.56
CA GLY A 67 -14.15 -9.39 -32.24
C GLY A 67 -14.36 -8.20 -31.31
N ARG A 68 -15.40 -8.24 -30.46
CA ARG A 68 -15.68 -7.21 -29.46
C ARG A 68 -14.57 -7.14 -28.41
N VAL A 69 -14.00 -8.28 -28.00
CA VAL A 69 -12.83 -8.30 -27.10
C VAL A 69 -11.65 -7.56 -27.73
N ILE A 70 -11.35 -7.80 -29.01
CA ILE A 70 -10.25 -7.11 -29.71
C ILE A 70 -10.49 -5.61 -29.84
N ASP A 71 -11.74 -5.16 -29.98
CA ASP A 71 -12.05 -3.73 -30.01
C ASP A 71 -11.87 -3.10 -28.62
N LEU A 72 -12.30 -3.78 -27.55
CA LEU A 72 -12.04 -3.35 -26.18
C LEU A 72 -10.54 -3.17 -25.92
N THR A 73 -9.70 -4.12 -26.35
CA THR A 73 -8.26 -4.04 -26.08
C THR A 73 -7.62 -2.81 -26.72
N LYS A 74 -8.00 -2.49 -27.96
CA LYS A 74 -7.53 -1.30 -28.67
C LYS A 74 -7.99 0.00 -28.03
N HIS A 75 -9.27 0.10 -27.67
CA HIS A 75 -9.83 1.33 -27.11
C HIS A 75 -9.29 1.65 -25.72
N LEU A 76 -9.08 0.62 -24.90
CA LEU A 76 -8.71 0.78 -23.49
C LEU A 76 -7.20 0.68 -23.27
N GLY A 77 -6.43 0.21 -24.25
CA GLY A 77 -4.98 0.02 -24.14
C GLY A 77 -4.61 -1.26 -23.38
N ILE A 78 -5.48 -2.28 -23.42
CA ILE A 78 -5.24 -3.57 -22.79
C ILE A 78 -4.31 -4.40 -23.69
N TYR A 79 -3.27 -4.98 -23.10
CA TYR A 79 -2.40 -5.95 -23.77
C TYR A 79 -2.34 -7.31 -23.07
N THR A 80 -2.89 -7.43 -21.85
CA THR A 80 -3.09 -8.71 -21.16
C THR A 80 -4.58 -8.93 -20.91
N VAL A 81 -5.15 -9.94 -21.58
CA VAL A 81 -6.54 -10.36 -21.41
C VAL A 81 -6.58 -11.50 -20.41
N ILE A 82 -7.41 -11.40 -19.38
CA ILE A 82 -7.46 -12.38 -18.30
C ILE A 82 -8.86 -13.00 -18.25
N ALA A 83 -8.97 -14.32 -18.29
CA ALA A 83 -10.23 -15.00 -18.01
C ALA A 83 -10.38 -15.23 -16.50
N PRO A 84 -11.43 -14.70 -15.84
CA PRO A 84 -11.41 -14.51 -14.40
C PRO A 84 -11.82 -15.73 -13.57
N TRP A 85 -12.81 -16.49 -14.03
CA TRP A 85 -13.39 -17.63 -13.31
C TRP A 85 -14.45 -18.38 -14.15
N LEU A 86 -15.00 -19.47 -13.60
CA LEU A 86 -16.18 -20.19 -14.10
C LEU A 86 -17.38 -20.12 -13.14
N PRO A 87 -18.60 -19.85 -13.65
CA PRO A 87 -19.85 -20.03 -12.93
C PRO A 87 -19.96 -21.43 -12.33
N GLU A 88 -20.58 -21.56 -11.15
CA GLU A 88 -20.68 -22.85 -10.44
C GLU A 88 -21.23 -23.99 -11.30
N GLY A 89 -22.27 -23.72 -12.10
CA GLY A 89 -22.88 -24.71 -13.00
C GLY A 89 -21.99 -25.17 -14.17
N GLU A 90 -20.88 -24.47 -14.44
CA GLU A 90 -19.95 -24.76 -15.53
C GLU A 90 -18.65 -25.41 -15.05
N ARG A 91 -18.44 -25.51 -13.72
CA ARG A 91 -17.22 -26.05 -13.14
C ARG A 91 -17.13 -27.56 -13.39
N PRO A 92 -16.08 -28.04 -14.08
CA PRO A 92 -15.89 -29.48 -14.24
C PRO A 92 -15.64 -30.18 -12.89
N SER A 93 -16.12 -31.41 -12.76
CA SER A 93 -15.88 -32.27 -11.58
C SER A 93 -14.85 -33.37 -11.81
N SER A 94 -14.30 -33.46 -13.03
CA SER A 94 -13.36 -34.50 -13.44
C SER A 94 -12.12 -33.91 -14.12
N THR A 95 -11.02 -34.64 -14.04
CA THR A 95 -9.77 -34.27 -14.69
C THR A 95 -9.94 -34.06 -16.19
N ASP A 96 -10.68 -34.92 -16.87
CA ASP A 96 -10.92 -34.79 -18.31
C ASP A 96 -11.72 -33.53 -18.65
N GLY A 97 -12.70 -33.16 -17.80
CA GLY A 97 -13.44 -31.91 -17.98
C GLY A 97 -12.56 -30.67 -17.82
N TRP A 98 -11.66 -30.66 -16.84
CA TRP A 98 -10.67 -29.58 -16.68
C TRP A 98 -9.65 -29.56 -17.82
N ARG A 99 -9.21 -30.71 -18.33
CA ARG A 99 -8.33 -30.78 -19.50
C ARG A 99 -9.00 -30.20 -20.74
N ASN A 100 -10.26 -30.56 -20.99
CA ASN A 100 -11.03 -30.03 -22.12
C ASN A 100 -11.19 -28.50 -22.03
N LEU A 101 -11.35 -27.95 -20.82
CA LEU A 101 -11.31 -26.50 -20.62
C LEU A 101 -9.93 -25.93 -20.95
N GLY A 102 -8.86 -26.54 -20.45
CA GLY A 102 -7.50 -26.12 -20.78
C GLY A 102 -7.24 -26.08 -22.30
N GLU A 103 -7.69 -27.08 -23.05
CA GLU A 103 -7.58 -27.09 -24.51
C GLU A 103 -8.35 -25.93 -25.18
N ARG A 104 -9.54 -25.58 -24.67
CA ARG A 104 -10.28 -24.39 -25.12
C ARG A 104 -9.52 -23.10 -24.83
N LEU A 105 -8.92 -22.99 -23.65
CA LEU A 105 -8.11 -21.84 -23.25
C LEU A 105 -6.84 -21.71 -24.11
N ASP A 106 -6.20 -22.82 -24.49
CA ASP A 106 -5.05 -22.83 -25.39
C ASP A 106 -5.41 -22.30 -26.79
N LEU A 107 -6.60 -22.65 -27.30
CA LEU A 107 -7.11 -22.09 -28.56
C LEU A 107 -7.34 -20.57 -28.47
N ILE A 108 -7.84 -20.07 -27.34
CA ILE A 108 -8.03 -18.63 -27.10
C ILE A 108 -6.68 -17.93 -27.01
N GLU A 109 -5.73 -18.50 -26.26
CA GLU A 109 -4.36 -18.01 -26.16
C GLU A 109 -3.72 -17.89 -27.54
N GLY A 110 -3.83 -18.92 -28.39
CA GLY A 110 -3.25 -18.90 -29.73
C GLY A 110 -3.80 -17.77 -30.59
N LYS A 111 -5.11 -17.50 -30.51
CA LYS A 111 -5.75 -16.38 -31.23
C LYS A 111 -5.29 -15.02 -30.72
N LEU A 112 -5.21 -14.83 -29.41
CA LEU A 112 -4.76 -13.57 -28.80
C LEU A 112 -3.27 -13.31 -29.07
N ARG A 113 -2.44 -14.34 -28.93
CA ARG A 113 -1.00 -14.28 -29.21
C ARG A 113 -0.69 -13.93 -30.66
N ALA A 114 -1.47 -14.46 -31.61
CA ALA A 114 -1.35 -14.10 -33.03
C ALA A 114 -1.60 -12.60 -33.30
N LEU A 115 -2.28 -11.91 -32.37
CA LEU A 115 -2.55 -10.47 -32.41
C LEU A 115 -1.59 -9.66 -31.52
N GLY A 116 -0.57 -10.30 -30.93
CA GLY A 116 0.39 -9.65 -30.03
C GLY A 116 -0.14 -9.39 -28.62
N LEU A 117 -1.28 -9.98 -28.25
CA LEU A 117 -1.87 -9.88 -26.91
C LEU A 117 -1.42 -11.07 -26.05
N ARG A 118 -1.35 -10.85 -24.73
CA ARG A 118 -1.18 -11.93 -23.75
C ARG A 118 -2.55 -12.44 -23.30
N PHE A 119 -2.60 -13.72 -22.96
CA PHE A 119 -3.75 -14.33 -22.33
C PHE A 119 -3.34 -14.97 -21.01
N ALA A 120 -4.09 -14.70 -19.95
CA ALA A 120 -3.89 -15.32 -18.66
C ALA A 120 -5.19 -15.88 -18.08
N TRP A 121 -5.05 -16.86 -17.19
CA TRP A 121 -6.14 -17.32 -16.33
C TRP A 121 -6.00 -16.72 -14.93
N HIS A 122 -7.09 -16.46 -14.23
CA HIS A 122 -7.09 -16.02 -12.83
C HIS A 122 -7.70 -17.13 -11.96
N ASN A 123 -7.01 -17.51 -10.88
CA ASN A 123 -7.45 -18.62 -10.03
C ASN A 123 -8.45 -18.21 -8.94
N HIS A 124 -9.32 -19.15 -8.57
CA HIS A 124 -10.13 -19.12 -7.35
C HIS A 124 -9.80 -20.32 -6.45
N ASP A 125 -10.33 -20.33 -5.22
CA ASP A 125 -10.10 -21.38 -4.23
C ASP A 125 -10.51 -22.78 -4.70
N PHE A 126 -11.65 -22.90 -5.38
CA PHE A 126 -12.17 -24.18 -5.86
C PHE A 126 -11.22 -24.88 -6.86
N GLU A 127 -10.32 -24.13 -7.52
CA GLU A 127 -9.34 -24.68 -8.46
C GLU A 127 -8.07 -25.20 -7.78
N LEU A 128 -7.97 -24.99 -6.47
CA LEU A 128 -6.85 -25.40 -5.63
C LEU A 128 -7.18 -26.63 -4.77
N ILE A 129 -8.41 -27.13 -4.88
CA ILE A 129 -8.85 -28.36 -4.23
C ILE A 129 -8.52 -29.56 -5.13
N SER A 130 -7.81 -30.55 -4.58
CA SER A 130 -7.45 -31.75 -5.32
C SER A 130 -8.68 -32.55 -5.77
N LEU A 131 -8.67 -32.97 -7.03
CA LEU A 131 -9.58 -33.97 -7.59
C LEU A 131 -9.24 -35.37 -7.05
N PRO A 132 -10.09 -36.39 -7.29
CA PRO A 132 -9.84 -37.75 -6.83
C PRO A 132 -8.50 -38.37 -7.29
N ASP A 133 -7.92 -37.89 -8.39
CA ASP A 133 -6.60 -38.33 -8.89
C ASP A 133 -5.41 -37.60 -8.23
N GLY A 134 -5.69 -36.70 -7.28
CA GLY A 134 -4.71 -35.93 -6.52
C GLY A 134 -4.28 -34.62 -7.16
N ARG A 135 -4.59 -34.38 -8.44
CA ARG A 135 -4.25 -33.12 -9.12
C ARG A 135 -5.23 -32.00 -8.79
N THR A 136 -4.75 -30.77 -8.81
CA THR A 136 -5.64 -29.60 -8.73
C THR A 136 -6.12 -29.19 -10.12
N PRO A 137 -7.32 -28.62 -10.25
CA PRO A 137 -7.77 -28.01 -11.50
C PRO A 137 -6.77 -27.02 -12.12
N ILE A 138 -6.14 -26.16 -11.31
CA ILE A 138 -5.19 -25.18 -11.82
C ILE A 138 -3.93 -25.84 -12.43
N ASP A 139 -3.43 -26.93 -11.85
CA ASP A 139 -2.32 -27.71 -12.44
C ASP A 139 -2.71 -28.25 -13.82
N ILE A 140 -3.93 -28.80 -13.94
CA ILE A 140 -4.45 -29.38 -15.18
C ILE A 140 -4.61 -28.30 -16.26
N LEU A 141 -5.14 -27.13 -15.91
CA LEU A 141 -5.31 -26.02 -16.85
C LEU A 141 -3.97 -25.50 -17.37
N LEU A 142 -2.98 -25.31 -16.49
CA LEU A 142 -1.65 -24.80 -16.87
C LEU A 142 -0.83 -25.83 -17.67
N GLU A 143 -1.07 -27.13 -17.46
CA GLU A 143 -0.52 -28.24 -18.26
C GLU A 143 -1.15 -28.29 -19.66
N ALA A 144 -2.48 -28.24 -19.76
CA ALA A 144 -3.22 -28.36 -21.01
C ALA A 144 -3.11 -27.13 -21.92
N ALA A 145 -2.87 -25.94 -21.35
CA ALA A 145 -2.63 -24.70 -22.09
C ALA A 145 -1.22 -24.16 -21.80
N PRO A 146 -0.15 -24.74 -22.38
CA PRO A 146 1.23 -24.37 -22.03
C PRO A 146 1.62 -22.93 -22.42
N GLY A 147 0.91 -22.31 -23.37
CA GLY A 147 1.12 -20.92 -23.77
C GLY A 147 0.48 -19.89 -22.86
N MET A 148 -0.52 -20.29 -22.06
CA MET A 148 -1.33 -19.39 -21.23
C MET A 148 -0.51 -18.82 -20.07
N ASP A 149 -0.60 -17.53 -19.80
CA ASP A 149 0.01 -16.95 -18.60
C ASP A 149 -0.90 -17.18 -17.37
N TRP A 150 -0.38 -16.90 -16.17
CA TRP A 150 -1.16 -17.01 -14.94
C TRP A 150 -1.21 -15.66 -14.23
N GLU A 151 -2.41 -15.20 -13.93
CA GLU A 151 -2.66 -14.20 -12.90
C GLU A 151 -2.96 -14.91 -11.59
N VAL A 152 -2.04 -14.80 -10.63
CA VAL A 152 -2.17 -15.51 -9.37
C VAL A 152 -2.93 -14.64 -8.37
N ASP A 153 -4.05 -15.14 -7.88
CA ASP A 153 -4.69 -14.58 -6.70
C ASP A 153 -4.16 -15.25 -5.44
N VAL A 154 -3.39 -14.49 -4.66
CA VAL A 154 -2.80 -14.97 -3.41
C VAL A 154 -3.85 -15.13 -2.31
N GLY A 155 -4.87 -14.28 -2.26
CA GLY A 155 -5.94 -14.36 -1.28
C GLY A 155 -6.78 -15.62 -1.46
N TRP A 156 -7.09 -16.00 -2.69
CA TRP A 156 -7.77 -17.26 -2.98
C TRP A 156 -6.90 -18.49 -2.65
N ILE A 157 -5.58 -18.41 -2.83
CA ILE A 157 -4.66 -19.47 -2.38
C ILE A 157 -4.70 -19.64 -0.87
N LEU A 158 -4.62 -18.52 -0.13
CA LEU A 158 -4.69 -18.51 1.33
C LEU A 158 -6.05 -19.07 1.81
N ARG A 159 -7.15 -18.67 1.16
CA ARG A 159 -8.50 -19.16 1.47
C ARG A 159 -8.65 -20.67 1.24
N ALA A 160 -7.96 -21.23 0.25
CA ALA A 160 -7.89 -22.67 0.04
C ALA A 160 -6.99 -23.42 1.04
N GLY A 161 -6.37 -22.71 1.99
CA GLY A 161 -5.44 -23.27 2.99
C GLY A 161 -4.11 -23.74 2.38
N GLN A 162 -3.76 -23.24 1.20
CA GLN A 162 -2.53 -23.60 0.49
C GLN A 162 -1.41 -22.60 0.76
N ASP A 163 -0.15 -23.03 0.59
CA ASP A 163 1.03 -22.16 0.73
C ASP A 163 1.28 -21.35 -0.57
N PRO A 164 1.14 -20.00 -0.55
CA PRO A 164 1.38 -19.19 -1.74
C PRO A 164 2.82 -19.24 -2.24
N VAL A 165 3.81 -19.37 -1.35
CA VAL A 165 5.23 -19.37 -1.75
C VAL A 165 5.54 -20.58 -2.64
N ARG A 166 4.95 -21.74 -2.32
CA ARG A 166 5.03 -22.93 -3.17
C ARG A 166 4.51 -22.64 -4.57
N TRP A 167 3.28 -22.14 -4.71
CA TRP A 167 2.64 -21.89 -6.01
C TRP A 167 3.42 -20.88 -6.85
N LEU A 168 3.79 -19.75 -6.24
CA LEU A 168 4.57 -18.70 -6.88
C LEU A 168 5.93 -19.23 -7.37
N THR A 169 6.58 -20.11 -6.60
CA THR A 169 7.87 -20.71 -6.97
C THR A 169 7.71 -21.74 -8.10
N SER A 170 6.74 -22.65 -7.99
CA SER A 170 6.52 -23.73 -8.96
C SER A 170 6.16 -23.21 -10.36
N TYR A 171 5.43 -22.10 -10.43
CA TYR A 171 4.95 -21.53 -11.69
C TYR A 171 5.60 -20.20 -12.04
N ALA A 172 6.79 -19.90 -11.50
CA ALA A 172 7.44 -18.59 -11.65
C ALA A 172 7.55 -18.09 -13.10
N GLY A 173 7.77 -19.00 -14.07
CA GLY A 173 7.87 -18.68 -15.49
C GLY A 173 6.54 -18.37 -16.20
N ARG A 174 5.39 -18.54 -15.53
CA ARG A 174 4.04 -18.32 -16.08
C ARG A 174 3.35 -17.08 -15.52
N ILE A 175 3.81 -16.59 -14.37
CA ILE A 175 3.10 -15.55 -13.61
C ILE A 175 3.38 -14.17 -14.18
N VAL A 176 2.33 -13.46 -14.60
CA VAL A 176 2.43 -12.11 -15.19
C VAL A 176 1.77 -11.02 -14.36
N ALA A 177 0.83 -11.38 -13.50
CA ALA A 177 0.16 -10.49 -12.58
C ALA A 177 -0.17 -11.25 -11.29
N VAL A 178 -0.30 -10.51 -10.18
CA VAL A 178 -0.76 -11.07 -8.91
C VAL A 178 -1.82 -10.18 -8.26
N HIS A 179 -2.89 -10.79 -7.78
CA HIS A 179 -3.87 -10.15 -6.92
C HIS A 179 -3.49 -10.37 -5.46
N LEU A 180 -3.46 -9.27 -4.70
CA LEU A 180 -2.98 -9.24 -3.32
C LEU A 180 -4.11 -8.78 -2.40
N LYS A 181 -4.67 -9.72 -1.65
CA LYS A 181 -5.66 -9.50 -0.60
C LYS A 181 -5.43 -10.48 0.54
N ASP A 182 -5.72 -10.04 1.76
CA ASP A 182 -5.50 -10.85 2.96
C ASP A 182 -6.79 -11.55 3.38
N ILE A 183 -6.65 -12.53 4.25
CA ILE A 183 -7.77 -13.24 4.85
C ILE A 183 -7.86 -12.91 6.33
N ARG A 184 -9.08 -12.86 6.83
CA ARG A 184 -9.38 -12.80 8.26
C ARG A 184 -10.75 -13.44 8.48
N PRO A 185 -10.86 -14.56 9.19
CA PRO A 185 -12.14 -15.15 9.55
C PRO A 185 -13.05 -14.16 10.31
N ASP A 186 -14.36 -14.41 10.27
CA ASP A 186 -15.38 -13.69 11.05
C ASP A 186 -15.44 -12.17 10.83
N THR A 187 -15.16 -11.70 9.60
CA THR A 187 -15.38 -10.31 9.20
C THR A 187 -16.75 -10.12 8.53
N LEU A 188 -17.26 -8.89 8.58
CA LEU A 188 -18.41 -8.47 7.76
C LEU A 188 -18.06 -8.37 6.26
N GLU A 189 -16.77 -8.49 5.93
CA GLU A 189 -16.22 -8.43 4.58
C GLU A 189 -15.99 -9.85 4.03
N GLU A 190 -16.87 -10.79 4.37
CA GLU A 190 -16.88 -12.18 3.85
C GLU A 190 -15.56 -12.95 4.08
N GLY A 191 -14.88 -12.70 5.19
CA GLY A 191 -13.62 -13.34 5.51
C GLY A 191 -12.39 -12.72 4.83
N TRP A 192 -12.56 -11.60 4.13
CA TRP A 192 -11.48 -10.84 3.51
C TRP A 192 -10.93 -9.75 4.44
N ALA A 193 -9.71 -9.33 4.13
CA ALA A 193 -9.07 -8.16 4.71
C ALA A 193 -8.12 -7.49 3.68
N ASP A 194 -7.85 -6.20 3.88
CA ASP A 194 -6.83 -5.50 3.08
C ASP A 194 -5.45 -6.15 3.30
N LEU A 195 -4.60 -6.10 2.26
CA LEU A 195 -3.22 -6.58 2.30
C LEU A 195 -2.50 -6.17 3.60
N GLY A 196 -1.99 -7.14 4.36
CA GLY A 196 -1.21 -6.90 5.58
C GLY A 196 -2.04 -6.44 6.78
N PHE A 197 -3.36 -6.37 6.63
CA PHE A 197 -4.32 -6.09 7.71
C PHE A 197 -5.19 -7.31 8.02
N GLY A 198 -4.86 -8.51 7.53
CA GLY A 198 -5.48 -9.79 7.91
C GLY A 198 -4.64 -10.54 8.94
N GLU A 199 -4.48 -11.84 8.75
CA GLU A 199 -3.70 -12.73 9.64
C GLU A 199 -2.45 -13.36 8.99
N SER A 200 -2.23 -13.11 7.69
CA SER A 200 -1.17 -13.76 6.92
C SER A 200 0.19 -13.05 7.02
N ASP A 201 1.30 -13.80 6.98
CA ASP A 201 2.64 -13.24 6.81
C ASP A 201 3.00 -13.06 5.32
N TRP A 202 3.04 -11.81 4.89
CA TRP A 202 3.33 -11.43 3.50
C TRP A 202 4.82 -11.29 3.18
N SER A 203 5.70 -11.41 4.18
CA SER A 203 7.14 -11.16 4.02
C SER A 203 7.78 -12.10 3.00
N ASP A 204 7.42 -13.39 3.06
CA ASP A 204 7.98 -14.42 2.19
C ASP A 204 7.30 -14.43 0.82
N VAL A 205 6.01 -14.10 0.76
CA VAL A 205 5.27 -13.88 -0.48
C VAL A 205 5.94 -12.77 -1.29
N PHE A 206 6.09 -11.56 -0.72
CA PHE A 206 6.72 -10.43 -1.42
C PHE A 206 8.18 -10.70 -1.79
N ARG A 207 8.89 -11.52 -1.00
CA ARG A 207 10.25 -11.97 -1.39
C ARG A 207 10.22 -12.81 -2.65
N THR A 208 9.25 -13.71 -2.76
CA THR A 208 9.07 -14.58 -3.92
C THR A 208 8.63 -13.77 -5.14
N LEU A 209 7.68 -12.83 -4.97
CA LEU A 209 7.22 -11.93 -6.04
C LEU A 209 8.37 -11.18 -6.71
N ARG A 210 9.35 -10.68 -5.93
CA ARG A 210 10.54 -9.99 -6.47
C ARG A 210 11.42 -10.87 -7.36
N ALA A 211 11.36 -12.19 -7.21
CA ALA A 211 12.14 -13.13 -8.00
C ALA A 211 11.39 -13.62 -9.25
N LEU A 212 10.12 -13.23 -9.44
CA LEU A 212 9.33 -13.68 -10.57
C LEU A 212 9.76 -12.95 -11.86
N PRO A 213 10.25 -13.67 -12.88
CA PRO A 213 10.91 -13.06 -14.04
C PRO A 213 9.96 -12.32 -15.00
N ARG A 214 8.66 -12.61 -14.92
CA ARG A 214 7.65 -12.10 -15.86
C ARG A 214 6.56 -11.26 -15.19
N LEU A 215 6.62 -11.09 -13.87
CA LEU A 215 5.63 -10.34 -13.11
C LEU A 215 5.66 -8.87 -13.51
N ALA A 216 4.54 -8.40 -14.07
CA ALA A 216 4.38 -7.04 -14.57
C ALA A 216 3.46 -6.18 -13.70
N ALA A 217 2.57 -6.80 -12.92
CA ALA A 217 1.59 -6.07 -12.11
C ALA A 217 1.36 -6.70 -10.73
N HIS A 218 1.36 -5.86 -9.69
CA HIS A 218 0.70 -6.15 -8.42
C HIS A 218 -0.66 -5.44 -8.43
N VAL A 219 -1.72 -6.19 -8.20
CA VAL A 219 -3.10 -5.73 -8.27
C VAL A 219 -3.70 -5.76 -6.88
N ALA A 220 -4.17 -4.61 -6.42
CA ALA A 220 -5.01 -4.52 -5.25
C ALA A 220 -6.39 -5.01 -5.62
N GLU A 221 -6.83 -6.07 -4.96
CA GLU A 221 -8.19 -6.58 -5.09
C GLU A 221 -8.80 -6.76 -3.71
N HIS A 222 -10.10 -6.56 -3.61
CA HIS A 222 -10.87 -6.94 -2.45
C HIS A 222 -12.29 -7.28 -2.91
N ASP A 223 -12.77 -8.49 -2.64
CA ASP A 223 -14.06 -8.94 -3.18
C ASP A 223 -15.25 -8.29 -2.46
N ALA A 224 -15.17 -8.00 -1.16
CA ALA A 224 -16.30 -7.41 -0.43
C ALA A 224 -15.91 -6.24 0.50
N PRO A 225 -15.23 -5.18 0.02
CA PRO A 225 -14.83 -4.08 0.89
C PRO A 225 -16.07 -3.25 1.27
N LEU A 226 -16.27 -3.00 2.56
CA LEU A 226 -17.31 -2.09 3.05
C LEU A 226 -16.91 -0.62 2.90
N ASP A 227 -15.61 -0.35 2.90
CA ASP A 227 -15.03 0.98 2.68
C ASP A 227 -13.89 0.89 1.67
N PHE A 228 -14.18 1.30 0.43
CA PHE A 228 -13.22 1.29 -0.66
C PHE A 228 -12.04 2.23 -0.41
N SER A 229 -12.27 3.39 0.24
CA SER A 229 -11.21 4.37 0.51
C SER A 229 -10.23 3.86 1.55
N ARG A 230 -10.73 3.19 2.59
CA ARG A 230 -9.93 2.46 3.56
C ARG A 230 -9.10 1.38 2.85
N PHE A 231 -9.72 0.56 2.02
CA PHE A 231 -9.07 -0.52 1.28
C PHE A 231 -7.88 -0.01 0.45
N VAL A 232 -8.10 0.92 -0.47
CA VAL A 232 -7.02 1.41 -1.35
C VAL A 232 -5.90 2.10 -0.56
N SER A 233 -6.23 2.82 0.51
CA SER A 233 -5.23 3.50 1.33
C SER A 233 -4.37 2.51 2.11
N ARG A 234 -5.00 1.55 2.81
CA ARG A 234 -4.31 0.53 3.59
C ARG A 234 -3.48 -0.39 2.73
N TRP A 235 -4.03 -0.82 1.59
CA TRP A 235 -3.31 -1.66 0.65
C TRP A 235 -2.04 -0.96 0.16
N LYS A 236 -2.12 0.31 -0.26
CA LYS A 236 -0.96 1.07 -0.75
C LYS A 236 0.15 1.16 0.30
N ILE A 237 -0.23 1.49 1.55
CA ILE A 237 0.73 1.56 2.68
C ILE A 237 1.41 0.20 2.91
N ALA A 238 0.64 -0.89 2.92
CA ALA A 238 1.16 -2.22 3.15
C ALA A 238 2.07 -2.69 1.99
N HIS A 239 1.62 -2.51 0.75
CA HIS A 239 2.39 -2.85 -0.45
C HIS A 239 3.70 -2.08 -0.52
N ASP A 240 3.70 -0.77 -0.29
CA ASP A 240 4.92 0.04 -0.32
C ASP A 240 5.92 -0.44 0.73
N ARG A 241 5.43 -0.79 1.93
CA ARG A 241 6.27 -1.36 2.99
C ARG A 241 6.84 -2.72 2.60
N LEU A 242 6.01 -3.64 2.11
CA LEU A 242 6.41 -5.02 1.81
C LEU A 242 7.32 -5.10 0.58
N SER A 243 7.13 -4.19 -0.38
CA SER A 243 7.93 -4.09 -1.61
C SER A 243 9.36 -3.65 -1.34
N VAL A 244 9.60 -2.83 -0.31
CA VAL A 244 10.94 -2.32 0.03
C VAL A 244 11.68 -3.16 1.08
N LEU A 245 11.09 -4.23 1.64
CA LEU A 245 11.79 -5.12 2.57
C LEU A 245 12.99 -5.79 1.87
N ARG A 246 14.19 -5.26 2.08
CA ARG A 246 15.42 -5.81 1.49
C ARG A 246 16.26 -6.52 2.54
N ARG A 247 16.72 -7.74 2.24
CA ARG A 247 17.64 -8.50 3.12
C ARG A 247 19.01 -7.82 3.29
N ASP A 248 19.39 -6.89 2.41
CA ASP A 248 20.68 -6.19 2.46
C ASP A 248 20.67 -4.94 3.35
N ARG A 249 19.49 -4.51 3.83
CA ARG A 249 19.37 -3.41 4.80
C ARG A 249 19.02 -3.97 6.16
N SER A 250 19.89 -3.69 7.14
CA SER A 250 19.60 -4.01 8.54
C SER A 250 18.56 -3.07 9.17
N PHE A 251 18.29 -1.91 8.56
CA PHE A 251 17.39 -0.88 9.08
C PHE A 251 16.55 -0.25 7.96
N GLU A 252 15.24 -0.18 8.17
CA GLU A 252 14.26 0.36 7.20
C GLU A 252 13.89 1.83 7.45
N GLY A 253 14.16 2.32 8.67
CA GLY A 253 13.79 3.65 9.10
C GLY A 253 13.71 3.72 10.61
N PHE A 254 13.19 4.84 11.11
CA PHE A 254 12.99 5.07 12.53
C PHE A 254 11.49 5.03 12.85
N THR A 255 11.10 4.27 13.88
CA THR A 255 9.69 3.99 14.19
C THR A 255 9.14 4.83 15.34
N HIS A 256 9.91 5.09 16.41
CA HIS A 256 9.41 5.86 17.55
C HIS A 256 10.51 6.60 18.30
N VAL A 257 10.25 7.86 18.68
CA VAL A 257 11.05 8.58 19.68
C VAL A 257 10.36 8.44 21.03
N THR A 258 11.14 8.22 22.08
CA THR A 258 10.64 8.11 23.42
C THR A 258 11.03 9.32 24.26
N LEU A 259 10.04 9.91 24.94
CA LEU A 259 10.24 10.95 25.94
C LEU A 259 9.83 10.42 27.31
N LYS A 260 10.69 10.64 28.30
CA LYS A 260 10.31 10.46 29.69
C LYS A 260 9.70 11.77 30.19
N VAL A 261 8.49 11.69 30.73
CA VAL A 261 7.67 12.84 31.12
C VAL A 261 7.37 12.83 32.60
N ARG A 262 7.31 14.02 33.20
CA ARG A 262 6.97 14.22 34.61
C ARG A 262 5.45 14.33 34.75
N ASP A 263 4.83 15.13 33.89
CA ASP A 263 3.39 15.36 33.87
C ASP A 263 2.80 14.82 32.56
N LEU A 264 2.34 13.57 32.61
CA LEU A 264 1.79 12.88 31.46
C LEU A 264 0.57 13.60 30.88
N ASP A 265 -0.34 14.11 31.72
CA ASP A 265 -1.59 14.72 31.26
C ASP A 265 -1.35 16.04 30.55
N THR A 266 -0.43 16.86 31.09
CA THR A 266 -0.02 18.10 30.44
C THR A 266 0.65 17.84 29.08
N GLN A 267 1.51 16.83 29.01
CA GLN A 267 2.18 16.44 27.77
C GLN A 267 1.19 15.88 26.73
N LEU A 268 0.29 14.98 27.13
CA LEU A 268 -0.77 14.46 26.26
C LEU A 268 -1.64 15.60 25.73
N SER A 269 -2.06 16.53 26.58
CA SER A 269 -2.88 17.67 26.16
C SER A 269 -2.19 18.50 25.09
N PHE A 270 -0.88 18.74 25.22
CA PHE A 270 -0.10 19.46 24.21
C PHE A 270 -0.02 18.68 22.90
N TYR A 271 0.41 17.42 22.92
CA TYR A 271 0.59 16.66 21.68
C TYR A 271 -0.74 16.38 20.97
N GLU A 272 -1.83 16.17 21.69
CA GLU A 272 -3.14 15.97 21.07
C GLU A 272 -3.77 17.26 20.56
N ARG A 273 -3.84 18.31 21.40
CA ARG A 273 -4.59 19.52 21.05
C ARG A 273 -3.78 20.49 20.20
N VAL A 274 -2.49 20.64 20.50
CA VAL A 274 -1.61 21.57 19.81
C VAL A 274 -1.04 20.91 18.56
N MET A 275 -0.33 19.79 18.75
CA MET A 275 0.32 19.08 17.63
C MET A 275 -0.66 18.30 16.76
N GLY A 276 -1.85 17.96 17.27
CA GLY A 276 -2.86 17.21 16.51
C GLY A 276 -2.56 15.71 16.43
N PHE A 277 -1.68 15.18 17.28
CA PHE A 277 -1.42 13.75 17.33
C PHE A 277 -2.61 13.01 17.96
N ARG A 278 -2.68 11.71 17.70
CA ARG A 278 -3.75 10.86 18.23
C ARG A 278 -3.17 9.80 19.15
N GLU A 279 -3.71 9.68 20.36
CA GLU A 279 -3.45 8.51 21.21
C GLU A 279 -3.97 7.23 20.55
N MET A 280 -3.07 6.24 20.43
CA MET A 280 -3.37 4.95 19.84
C MET A 280 -3.74 3.92 20.90
N PHE A 281 -2.86 3.73 21.87
CA PHE A 281 -3.05 2.81 22.98
C PHE A 281 -2.06 3.12 24.11
N ARG A 282 -2.34 2.56 25.28
CA ARG A 282 -1.48 2.59 26.47
C ARG A 282 -1.06 1.18 26.82
N LEU A 283 0.17 1.04 27.32
CA LEU A 283 0.64 -0.19 27.94
C LEU A 283 0.59 -0.01 29.47
N PRO A 284 -0.06 -0.93 30.21
CA PRO A 284 -0.09 -0.89 31.66
C PRO A 284 1.13 -1.62 32.27
N ASN A 285 1.55 -1.19 33.46
CA ASN A 285 2.35 -1.98 34.39
C ASN A 285 1.46 -3.06 35.06
N GLU A 286 2.07 -3.97 35.82
CA GLU A 286 1.35 -5.01 36.59
C GLU A 286 0.33 -4.43 37.60
N ASP A 287 0.61 -3.23 38.13
CA ASP A 287 -0.27 -2.50 39.06
C ASP A 287 -1.34 -1.65 38.34
N CYS A 288 -1.51 -1.83 37.03
CA CYS A 288 -2.38 -1.07 36.14
C CYS A 288 -2.02 0.42 35.98
N SER A 289 -0.91 0.90 36.57
CA SER A 289 -0.39 2.23 36.26
C SER A 289 0.10 2.28 34.81
N VAL A 290 0.11 3.47 34.21
CA VAL A 290 0.57 3.64 32.82
C VAL A 290 2.07 3.42 32.74
N PHE A 291 2.51 2.40 32.01
CA PHE A 291 3.92 2.20 31.66
C PHE A 291 4.34 3.14 30.52
N LEU A 292 3.50 3.22 29.48
CA LEU A 292 3.80 3.92 28.25
C LEU A 292 2.52 4.32 27.50
N VAL A 293 2.54 5.47 26.83
CA VAL A 293 1.50 5.91 25.89
C VAL A 293 2.07 6.09 24.48
N TYR A 294 1.39 5.52 23.47
CA TYR A 294 1.72 5.71 22.05
C TYR A 294 0.86 6.81 21.41
N LEU A 295 1.51 7.82 20.86
CA LEU A 295 0.92 8.88 20.05
C LEU A 295 1.32 8.70 18.59
N ARG A 296 0.33 8.67 17.69
CA ARG A 296 0.54 8.55 16.24
C ARG A 296 0.90 9.91 15.65
N ILE A 297 2.07 10.00 15.02
CA ILE A 297 2.47 11.13 14.16
C ILE A 297 1.97 10.87 12.73
N ASN A 298 2.29 9.68 12.20
CA ASN A 298 1.76 9.14 10.96
C ASN A 298 1.71 7.61 11.05
N ASP A 299 1.39 6.92 9.95
CA ASP A 299 1.25 5.44 9.95
C ASP A 299 2.54 4.65 10.18
N ARG A 300 3.69 5.33 10.20
CA ARG A 300 5.01 4.71 10.34
C ARG A 300 5.79 5.20 11.56
N GLN A 301 5.45 6.37 12.09
CA GLN A 301 6.20 7.06 13.13
C GLN A 301 5.31 7.43 14.32
N TYR A 302 5.82 7.14 15.50
CA TYR A 302 5.12 7.34 16.77
C TYR A 302 5.97 8.17 17.73
N LEU A 303 5.30 8.87 18.64
CA LEU A 303 5.90 9.44 19.83
C LEU A 303 5.46 8.61 21.04
N GLU A 304 6.41 8.25 21.88
CA GLU A 304 6.20 7.46 23.07
C GLU A 304 6.40 8.32 24.32
N LEU A 305 5.42 8.33 25.22
CA LEU A 305 5.50 9.03 26.50
C LEU A 305 5.60 8.03 27.66
N PHE A 306 6.74 8.04 28.34
CA PHE A 306 7.00 7.26 29.55
C PHE A 306 6.85 8.13 30.80
N PRO A 307 5.95 7.80 31.74
CA PRO A 307 5.86 8.52 33.00
C PRO A 307 7.11 8.39 33.88
N GLY A 308 7.24 9.30 34.85
CA GLY A 308 8.23 9.21 35.92
C GLY A 308 9.58 9.87 35.62
N ALA A 309 9.58 10.96 34.83
CA ALA A 309 10.78 11.78 34.68
C ALA A 309 11.20 12.43 36.01
N ILE A 310 12.51 12.67 36.15
CA ILE A 310 13.10 13.38 37.28
C ILE A 310 13.65 14.71 36.77
N GLY A 311 13.37 15.79 37.50
CA GLY A 311 13.74 17.16 37.13
C GLY A 311 12.53 17.99 36.73
N GLU A 312 12.70 19.31 36.73
CA GLU A 312 11.60 20.26 36.47
C GLU A 312 11.45 20.62 34.98
N GLN A 313 12.51 20.46 34.19
CA GLN A 313 12.56 20.81 32.76
C GLN A 313 13.39 19.81 31.98
N ALA A 314 13.21 19.79 30.67
CA ALA A 314 14.04 19.07 29.72
C ALA A 314 15.54 19.36 29.97
N PRO A 315 16.42 18.37 29.75
CA PRO A 315 17.85 18.55 29.94
C PRO A 315 18.40 19.77 29.17
N ASN A 316 19.43 20.39 29.74
CA ASN A 316 20.16 21.46 29.04
C ASN A 316 20.59 21.00 27.63
N PRO A 317 20.51 21.85 26.60
CA PRO A 317 20.94 21.51 25.25
C PRO A 317 22.32 20.89 25.07
N ASP A 318 23.25 21.22 25.97
CA ASP A 318 24.64 20.72 25.97
C ASP A 318 24.82 19.47 26.85
N ALA A 319 23.74 19.01 27.51
CA ALA A 319 23.77 17.76 28.24
C ALA A 319 24.00 16.60 27.27
N ARG A 320 24.76 15.59 27.73
CA ARG A 320 24.94 14.35 26.97
C ARG A 320 23.60 13.65 26.83
N GLY A 321 23.12 13.48 25.61
CA GLY A 321 21.84 12.84 25.34
C GLY A 321 21.18 13.39 24.08
N TYR A 322 19.85 13.33 24.07
CA TYR A 322 19.03 13.79 22.96
C TYR A 322 18.94 15.32 22.94
N GLN A 323 19.12 15.94 21.77
CA GLN A 323 19.08 17.40 21.63
C GLN A 323 17.65 17.91 21.35
N HIS A 324 17.04 17.44 20.27
CA HIS A 324 15.71 17.83 19.79
C HIS A 324 15.18 16.83 18.77
N ILE A 325 13.86 16.76 18.60
CA ILE A 325 13.21 16.03 17.50
C ILE A 325 12.99 16.99 16.33
N CYS A 326 13.13 16.51 15.10
CA CYS A 326 12.71 17.24 13.91
C CYS A 326 11.54 16.52 13.25
N LEU A 327 10.49 17.26 12.94
CA LEU A 327 9.32 16.79 12.21
C LEU A 327 9.29 17.45 10.85
N GLU A 328 9.24 16.64 9.80
CA GLU A 328 9.04 17.12 8.44
C GLU A 328 7.59 17.61 8.26
N VAL A 329 7.43 18.77 7.64
CA VAL A 329 6.14 19.37 7.32
C VAL A 329 6.08 19.70 5.83
N ALA A 330 4.92 19.52 5.21
CA ALA A 330 4.74 19.80 3.79
C ALA A 330 4.75 21.30 3.47
N ASP A 331 4.28 22.11 4.42
CA ASP A 331 4.19 23.56 4.34
C ASP A 331 4.41 24.14 5.74
N VAL A 332 5.56 24.79 5.95
CA VAL A 332 5.90 25.35 7.27
C VAL A 332 5.08 26.60 7.60
N ASP A 333 4.63 27.38 6.61
CA ASP A 333 3.80 28.56 6.85
C ASP A 333 2.43 28.15 7.42
N ALA A 334 1.75 27.22 6.73
CA ALA A 334 0.45 26.69 7.15
C ALA A 334 0.54 25.97 8.50
N THR A 335 1.63 25.24 8.73
CA THR A 335 1.86 24.55 10.01
C THR A 335 2.04 25.54 11.15
N VAL A 336 2.86 26.58 10.97
CA VAL A 336 3.10 27.61 11.99
C VAL A 336 1.80 28.35 12.34
N GLU A 337 0.99 28.70 11.35
CA GLU A 337 -0.32 29.33 11.58
C GLU A 337 -1.25 28.41 12.38
N THR A 338 -1.34 27.14 11.99
CA THR A 338 -2.17 26.14 12.66
C THR A 338 -1.76 25.94 14.12
N LEU A 339 -0.46 25.76 14.38
CA LEU A 339 0.04 25.53 15.73
C LEU A 339 -0.16 26.77 16.62
N ARG A 340 0.04 27.98 16.08
CA ARG A 340 -0.28 29.24 16.79
C ARG A 340 -1.76 29.34 17.16
N ALA A 341 -2.65 29.04 16.23
CA ALA A 341 -4.09 29.06 16.48
C ALA A 341 -4.49 28.06 17.58
N ARG A 342 -3.73 26.98 17.74
CA ARG A 342 -3.88 25.98 18.80
C ARG A 342 -3.13 26.31 20.09
N GLY A 343 -2.47 27.47 20.17
CA GLY A 343 -1.82 27.97 21.38
C GLY A 343 -0.32 27.66 21.50
N ALA A 344 0.33 27.18 20.43
CA ALA A 344 1.78 26.99 20.43
C ALA A 344 2.54 28.32 20.50
N ARG A 345 3.60 28.35 21.29
CA ARG A 345 4.58 29.44 21.28
C ARG A 345 5.70 29.10 20.31
N MET A 346 5.73 29.84 19.21
CA MET A 346 6.73 29.62 18.17
C MET A 346 8.08 30.16 18.63
N CYS A 347 9.14 29.47 18.23
CA CYS A 347 10.52 29.80 18.53
C CYS A 347 11.36 29.93 17.26
N LEU A 348 12.44 30.68 17.35
CA LEU A 348 13.52 30.70 16.37
C LEU A 348 14.81 30.15 16.98
N TRP A 349 15.66 29.59 16.12
CA TRP A 349 17.01 29.20 16.50
C TRP A 349 17.92 30.40 16.70
N ARG A 350 18.82 30.32 17.70
CA ARG A 350 19.93 31.27 17.88
C ARG A 350 21.20 30.56 18.29
N ASN A 351 22.33 31.16 17.95
CA ASN A 351 23.67 30.62 18.21
C ASN A 351 24.13 30.91 19.65
N ASP A 352 23.34 30.53 20.67
CA ASP A 352 23.72 30.61 22.09
C ASP A 352 23.23 29.38 22.89
N LEU A 353 23.58 29.31 24.18
CA LEU A 353 23.31 28.17 25.07
C LEU A 353 21.82 27.84 25.25
N SER A 354 20.90 28.75 24.91
CA SER A 354 19.47 28.47 24.99
C SER A 354 18.94 27.74 23.75
N GLY A 355 19.68 27.77 22.64
CA GLY A 355 19.38 27.13 21.36
C GLY A 355 18.20 27.73 20.59
N ILE A 356 17.08 28.00 21.27
CA ILE A 356 15.87 28.58 20.69
C ILE A 356 15.20 29.61 21.62
N TYR A 357 14.51 30.60 21.05
CA TYR A 357 13.80 31.66 21.78
C TYR A 357 12.42 31.94 21.19
N GLU A 358 11.44 32.23 22.06
CA GLU A 358 10.05 32.51 21.66
C GLU A 358 9.93 33.81 20.85
N VAL A 359 9.03 33.81 19.87
CA VAL A 359 8.74 34.96 19.01
C VAL A 359 7.24 35.13 18.76
N ASN A 360 6.78 36.38 18.83
CA ASN A 360 5.39 36.74 18.51
C ASN A 360 5.16 37.02 17.01
N GLY A 361 6.23 37.29 16.24
CA GLY A 361 6.17 37.72 14.84
C GLY A 361 6.63 36.66 13.84
N THR A 362 7.56 36.99 12.95
CA THR A 362 8.15 36.00 12.02
C THR A 362 8.78 34.85 12.81
N ALA A 363 8.36 33.62 12.52
CA ALA A 363 8.82 32.41 13.19
C ALA A 363 9.47 31.39 12.25
N ILE A 364 9.73 31.79 11.00
CA ILE A 364 10.33 30.90 10.00
C ILE A 364 11.68 31.49 9.58
N THR A 365 12.69 30.62 9.51
CA THR A 365 14.03 30.97 9.05
C THR A 365 14.54 29.94 8.05
N MET A 366 15.54 30.32 7.28
CA MET A 366 16.29 29.38 6.46
C MET A 366 17.39 28.74 7.31
N GLY A 367 17.40 27.41 7.38
CA GLY A 367 18.45 26.61 7.98
C GLY A 367 19.75 26.68 7.21
N ARG A 368 20.85 26.30 7.87
CA ARG A 368 22.18 26.28 7.25
C ARG A 368 22.30 25.27 6.11
N ASP A 369 21.44 24.26 6.13
CA ASP A 369 21.29 23.24 5.10
C ASP A 369 20.36 23.69 3.95
N GLY A 370 19.82 24.91 4.00
CA GLY A 370 18.92 25.45 2.97
C GLY A 370 17.49 24.98 3.10
N ASN A 371 17.10 24.31 4.19
CA ASN A 371 15.71 23.97 4.48
C ASN A 371 15.00 25.09 5.25
N ARG A 372 13.69 25.24 5.07
CA ARG A 372 12.91 26.21 5.86
C ARG A 372 12.54 25.56 7.18
N GLN A 373 12.67 26.30 8.28
CA GLN A 373 12.42 25.77 9.61
C GLN A 373 11.78 26.77 10.57
N SER A 374 11.00 26.23 11.49
CA SER A 374 10.47 26.88 12.69
C SER A 374 10.68 25.96 13.90
N TRP A 375 10.61 26.49 15.12
CA TRP A 375 10.81 25.70 16.33
C TRP A 375 9.66 25.89 17.31
N ILE A 376 9.43 24.92 18.19
CA ILE A 376 8.55 25.02 19.36
C ILE A 376 9.16 24.27 20.55
N LYS A 377 8.58 24.48 21.73
CA LYS A 377 8.83 23.67 22.93
C LYS A 377 7.57 22.95 23.34
N ASP A 378 7.72 21.71 23.78
CA ASP A 378 6.66 21.07 24.56
C ASP A 378 6.59 21.66 25.99
N PRO A 379 5.53 21.38 26.77
CA PRO A 379 5.36 21.89 28.12
C PRO A 379 6.54 21.67 29.08
N GLU A 380 7.32 20.60 28.89
CA GLU A 380 8.49 20.31 29.71
C GLU A 380 9.78 20.92 29.14
N GLY A 381 9.72 21.58 27.98
CA GLY A 381 10.83 22.30 27.36
C GLY A 381 11.61 21.51 26.33
N ASN A 382 11.16 20.30 25.95
CA ASN A 382 11.77 19.55 24.86
C ASN A 382 11.59 20.33 23.56
N ARG A 383 12.65 20.39 22.77
CA ARG A 383 12.69 21.17 21.55
C ARG A 383 12.21 20.34 20.37
N ILE A 384 11.38 20.95 19.55
CA ILE A 384 10.81 20.35 18.36
C ILE A 384 11.10 21.31 17.19
N GLU A 385 11.86 20.83 16.22
CA GLU A 385 12.08 21.48 14.93
C GLU A 385 10.96 21.08 13.97
N LEU A 386 10.42 22.05 13.25
CA LEU A 386 9.44 21.88 12.18
C LEU A 386 10.16 22.29 10.90
N MET A 387 10.40 21.32 10.01
CA MET A 387 11.23 21.54 8.83
C MET A 387 10.46 21.23 7.55
N GLU A 388 10.43 22.18 6.63
CA GLU A 388 10.00 21.95 5.26
C GLU A 388 11.23 21.69 4.41
N LEU A 389 11.28 20.49 3.80
CA LEU A 389 12.40 20.04 3.00
C LEU A 389 12.46 20.83 1.69
N ASN A 390 13.59 21.49 1.45
CA ASN A 390 13.83 22.23 0.21
C ASN A 390 14.51 21.32 -0.81
N LEU A 391 13.94 21.24 -2.03
CA LEU A 391 14.53 20.49 -3.15
C LEU A 391 15.91 21.03 -3.58
N ALA A 392 16.18 22.32 -3.32
CA ALA A 392 17.50 22.93 -3.52
C ALA A 392 18.41 22.85 -2.27
N GLY A 393 17.91 22.28 -1.17
CA GLY A 393 18.62 22.14 0.08
C GLY A 393 19.69 21.05 0.03
N MET A 394 20.67 21.14 0.95
CA MET A 394 21.78 20.21 1.05
C MET A 394 21.32 18.77 1.33
N GLN A 395 20.28 18.59 2.14
CA GLN A 395 19.75 17.25 2.46
C GLN A 395 19.18 16.58 1.21
N TYR A 396 18.32 17.28 0.46
CA TYR A 396 17.76 16.75 -0.78
C TYR A 396 18.86 16.51 -1.84
N GLY A 397 19.80 17.46 -1.99
CA GLY A 397 20.94 17.30 -2.89
C GLY A 397 21.78 16.05 -2.58
N ALA A 398 22.00 15.73 -1.31
CA ALA A 398 22.70 14.52 -0.88
C ALA A 398 21.90 13.24 -1.22
N MET A 399 20.58 13.26 -1.05
CA MET A 399 19.71 12.14 -1.44
C MET A 399 19.75 11.90 -2.95
N ALA A 400 19.63 12.95 -3.74
CA ALA A 400 19.67 12.88 -5.20
C ALA A 400 21.03 12.38 -5.74
N ALA A 401 22.14 12.84 -5.15
CA ALA A 401 23.48 12.40 -5.53
C ALA A 401 23.68 10.89 -5.33
N ARG A 402 23.10 10.30 -4.28
CA ARG A 402 23.20 8.86 -4.00
C ARG A 402 22.52 7.99 -5.05
N LEU A 403 21.39 8.46 -5.59
CA LEU A 403 20.66 7.77 -6.67
C LEU A 403 21.44 7.77 -7.99
N SER A 404 22.27 8.79 -8.24
CA SER A 404 23.12 8.85 -9.44
C SER A 404 24.29 7.86 -9.41
N THR A 405 24.76 7.48 -8.22
CA THR A 405 25.88 6.53 -8.04
C THR A 405 25.47 5.06 -8.07
N SER A 406 24.18 4.73 -7.94
CA SER A 406 23.70 3.34 -8.02
C SER A 406 23.37 2.86 -9.44
N ILE A 407 23.67 3.66 -10.47
CA ILE A 407 23.42 3.37 -11.89
C ILE A 407 24.74 3.08 -12.65
N ARG A 408 25.82 2.69 -11.96
CA ARG A 408 27.08 2.25 -12.60
C ARG A 408 27.44 0.82 -12.28
#